data_AF-A0A9E1RT80-F1
#
_entry.id   AF-A0A9E1RT80-F1
#
_cell.length_a   1.000
_cell.length_b   1.000
_cell.length_c   1.000
_cell.angle_alpha   90.00
_cell.angle_beta   90.00
_cell.angle_gamma   90.00
#
_symmetry.space_group_name_H-M   'P 1'
#
loop_
_entity.id
_entity.type
_entity.pdbx_description
1 polymer ?
#
loop_
_entity_poly.entity_id
_entity_poly.type
_entity_poly.pdbx_seq_one_letter_code
_entity_poly.pdbx_strand_id
1 'polypeptide(L)' 'APVELAGGDVIDGPARREIGQLAGSISARFNQGGGGSPERALAAWTVRATGCTELRITASHQRAGTKTATLVLD' A
#
# COMPACT_ATOMS: atom_id res chain seq x y z
N ALA A 1 8.37 5.41 2.59
CA ALA A 1 8.38 4.00 2.16
C ALA A 1 7.48 3.93 0.96
N PRO A 2 8.02 3.63 -0.23
CA PRO A 2 7.24 3.65 -1.45
C PRO A 2 6.30 2.44 -1.51
N VAL A 3 5.11 2.69 -2.03
CA VAL A 3 4.24 1.65 -2.56
C VAL A 3 3.85 2.04 -3.98
N GLU A 4 3.87 1.07 -4.87
CA GLU A 4 3.60 1.27 -6.30
C GLU A 4 2.62 0.22 -6.82
N LEU A 5 1.77 0.65 -7.75
CA LEU A 5 0.86 -0.19 -8.51
C LEU A 5 1.31 -0.24 -9.98
N ALA A 6 1.31 -1.43 -10.56
CA ALA A 6 1.61 -1.67 -11.97
C ALA A 6 0.52 -2.54 -12.62
N GLY A 7 0.42 -2.47 -13.95
CA GLY A 7 -0.47 -3.32 -14.74
C GLY A 7 -1.83 -2.73 -15.10
N GLY A 8 -2.20 -1.57 -14.57
CA GLY A 8 -3.46 -0.88 -14.92
C GLY A 8 -3.32 0.64 -14.95
N ASP A 9 -4.31 1.31 -15.54
CA ASP A 9 -4.38 2.77 -15.61
C ASP A 9 -4.88 3.30 -14.26
N VAL A 10 -4.00 3.94 -13.51
CA VAL A 10 -4.38 4.64 -12.27
C VAL A 10 -5.08 5.93 -12.65
N ILE A 11 -6.35 6.05 -12.27
CA ILE A 11 -7.18 7.21 -12.59
C ILE A 11 -7.22 8.25 -11.46
N ASP A 12 -6.78 7.87 -10.25
CA ASP A 12 -6.74 8.75 -9.06
C ASP A 12 -5.31 9.16 -8.68
N GLY A 13 -4.61 9.79 -9.62
CA GLY A 13 -3.29 10.36 -9.38
C GLY A 13 -2.15 9.36 -9.62
N PRO A 14 -1.02 9.48 -8.88
CA PRO A 14 0.18 8.72 -9.23
C PRO A 14 0.10 7.25 -8.79
N ALA A 15 0.61 6.37 -9.65
CA ALA A 15 0.73 4.94 -9.39
C ALA A 15 1.73 4.60 -8.28
N ARG A 16 2.78 5.42 -8.11
CA ARG A 16 3.72 5.35 -6.99
C ARG A 16 3.39 6.40 -5.93
N ARG A 17 3.33 5.99 -4.67
CA ARG A 17 3.05 6.86 -3.52
C ARG A 17 4.03 6.59 -2.38
N GLU A 18 4.39 7.64 -1.65
CA GLU A 18 5.21 7.54 -0.45
C GLU A 18 4.32 7.56 0.79
N ILE A 19 4.21 6.45 1.51
CA ILE A 19 3.34 6.32 2.69
C ILE A 19 4.09 6.51 4.02
N GLY A 20 5.26 7.16 3.98
CA GLY A 20 6.04 7.44 5.18
C GLY A 20 6.70 6.21 5.79
N GLN A 21 6.90 6.23 7.11
CA GLN A 21 7.43 5.10 7.89
C GLN A 21 6.31 4.53 8.76
N LEU A 22 6.40 3.24 9.09
CA LEU A 22 5.53 2.68 10.12
C LEU A 22 5.86 3.37 11.45
N ALA A 23 4.84 3.86 12.16
CA ALA A 23 5.04 4.37 13.51
C ALA A 23 5.56 3.20 14.35
N GLY A 24 6.80 3.31 14.83
CA GLY A 24 7.45 2.24 15.58
C GLY A 24 6.60 1.82 16.78
N SER A 25 6.84 0.61 17.29
CA SER A 25 6.04 -0.01 18.37
C SER A 25 5.89 0.84 19.64
N ILE A 26 6.76 1.83 19.86
CA ILE A 26 6.65 2.81 20.95
C ILE A 26 5.40 3.70 20.79
N SER A 27 5.10 4.17 19.57
CA SER A 27 3.91 5.00 19.30
C SER A 27 2.61 4.21 19.49
N ALA A 28 2.64 2.90 19.29
CA ALA A 28 1.50 2.02 19.54
C ALA A 28 1.12 1.92 21.02
N ARG A 29 2.07 2.14 21.93
CA ARG A 29 1.84 2.06 23.37
C ARG A 29 1.07 3.28 23.92
N PHE A 30 1.08 4.40 23.21
CA PHE A 30 0.43 5.64 23.61
C PHE A 30 -0.95 5.86 22.98
N ASN A 31 -1.29 5.15 21.89
CA ASN A 31 -2.61 5.19 21.26
C ASN A 31 -3.53 4.09 21.80
N GLN A 32 -4.23 4.35 22.91
CA GLN A 32 -5.17 3.42 23.56
C GLN A 32 -6.59 3.46 22.93
N GLY A 33 -6.70 3.40 21.59
CA GLY A 33 -7.99 3.43 20.88
C GLY A 33 -8.18 2.25 19.92
N GLY A 34 -9.39 1.68 19.87
CA GLY A 34 -9.72 0.42 19.17
C GLY A 34 -9.75 0.45 17.63
N GLY A 35 -8.93 1.27 16.99
CA GLY A 35 -8.96 1.51 15.53
C GLY A 35 -7.70 1.03 14.82
N GLY A 36 -7.42 -0.28 14.85
CA GLY A 36 -6.30 -0.89 14.13
C GLY A 36 -4.93 -0.52 14.71
N SER A 37 -3.97 -1.43 14.58
CA SER A 37 -2.64 -1.12 15.06
C SER A 37 -2.08 0.13 14.37
N PRO A 38 -1.56 1.13 15.12
CA PRO A 38 -0.94 2.34 14.56
C PRO A 38 0.33 2.06 13.74
N GLU A 39 0.75 0.79 13.61
CA GLU A 39 1.76 0.30 12.68
C GLU A 39 1.26 0.03 11.25
N ARG A 40 0.13 0.61 10.80
CA ARG A 40 -0.39 0.40 9.43
C ARG A 40 -0.55 1.73 8.69
N ALA A 41 0.16 1.86 7.57
CA ALA A 41 -0.05 2.92 6.59
C ALA A 41 -0.86 2.37 5.41
N LEU A 42 -1.84 3.15 4.93
CA LEU A 42 -2.75 2.75 3.85
C LEU A 42 -2.43 3.52 2.57
N ALA A 43 -2.29 2.78 1.47
CA ALA A 43 -2.34 3.32 0.11
C ALA A 43 -3.57 2.74 -0.60
N ALA A 44 -4.30 3.59 -1.31
CA ALA A 44 -5.49 3.19 -2.06
C ALA A 44 -5.43 3.80 -3.45
N TRP A 45 -5.71 3.00 -4.48
CA TRP A 45 -5.79 3.47 -5.87
C TRP A 45 -7.15 3.13 -6.43
N THR A 46 -7.58 3.96 -7.36
CA THR A 46 -8.68 3.70 -8.27
C THR A 46 -8.05 3.41 -9.62
N VAL A 47 -8.32 2.23 -10.15
CA VAL A 47 -7.69 1.73 -11.38
C VAL A 47 -8.74 1.40 -12.42
N ARG A 48 -8.37 1.60 -13.67
CA ARG A 48 -9.09 1.12 -14.84
C ARG A 48 -8.18 0.16 -15.60
N ALA A 49 -8.70 -1.00 -15.95
CA ALA A 49 -8.02 -1.97 -16.79
C ALA A 49 -9.06 -2.88 -17.44
N THR A 50 -8.65 -3.60 -18.49
CA THR A 50 -9.49 -4.62 -19.12
C THR A 50 -9.71 -5.80 -18.18
N GLY A 51 -10.78 -6.57 -18.38
CA GLY A 51 -10.92 -7.88 -17.73
C GLY A 51 -9.69 -8.77 -17.99
N CYS A 52 -9.43 -9.70 -17.07
CA CYS A 52 -8.24 -10.55 -17.00
C CYS A 52 -6.90 -9.82 -16.85
N THR A 53 -6.88 -8.52 -16.52
CA THR A 53 -5.63 -7.79 -16.31
C THR A 53 -5.03 -8.10 -14.95
N GLU A 54 -3.73 -8.41 -14.92
CA GLU A 54 -2.97 -8.60 -13.70
C GLU A 54 -2.46 -7.24 -13.17
N LEU A 55 -2.94 -6.86 -12.00
CA LEU A 55 -2.44 -5.74 -11.22
C LEU A 55 -1.43 -6.22 -10.19
N ARG A 56 -0.28 -5.54 -10.12
CA ARG A 56 0.78 -5.85 -9.15
C ARG A 56 1.01 -4.66 -8.23
N ILE A 57 0.96 -4.92 -6.93
CA ILE A 57 1.20 -3.94 -5.87
C ILE A 57 2.50 -4.31 -5.18
N THR A 58 3.46 -3.39 -5.15
CA THR A 58 4.76 -3.58 -4.49
C THR A 58 4.93 -2.55 -3.39
N ALA A 59 5.09 -3.01 -2.14
CA ALA A 59 5.40 -2.17 -0.99
C ALA A 59 6.85 -2.41 -0.55
N SER A 60 7.66 -1.36 -0.52
CA SER A 60 9.07 -1.44 -0.13
C SER A 60 9.35 -0.61 1.12
N HIS A 61 9.91 -1.26 2.15
CA HIS A 61 10.23 -0.64 3.42
C HIS A 61 11.67 -0.95 3.83
N GLN A 62 12.43 0.09 4.20
CA GLN A 62 13.86 -0.03 4.49
C GLN A 62 14.20 -1.07 5.57
N ARG A 63 13.33 -1.24 6.58
CA ARG A 63 13.55 -2.19 7.69
C ARG A 63 12.80 -3.51 7.57
N ALA A 64 11.74 -3.56 6.76
CA ALA A 64 10.86 -4.72 6.67
C ALA A 64 10.98 -5.45 5.32
N GLY A 65 11.86 -4.96 4.44
CA GLY A 65 12.05 -5.48 3.10
C GLY A 65 10.91 -5.09 2.16
N THR A 66 10.73 -5.89 1.12
CA THR A 66 9.73 -5.67 0.08
C THR A 66 8.67 -6.76 0.12
N LYS A 67 7.42 -6.38 -0.08
CA LYS A 67 6.28 -7.29 -0.24
C LYS A 67 5.56 -6.97 -1.53
N THR A 68 5.04 -8.01 -2.16
CA THR A 68 4.28 -7.92 -3.40
C THR A 68 2.96 -8.65 -3.23
N ALA A 69 1.90 -8.06 -3.77
CA ALA A 69 0.60 -8.68 -3.94
C ALA A 69 0.18 -8.54 -5.40
N THR A 70 -0.55 -9.54 -5.88
CA THR A 70 -1.08 -9.59 -7.23
C THR A 70 -2.59 -9.75 -7.17
N LEU A 71 -3.32 -9.03 -8.02
CA LEU A 71 -4.76 -9.11 -8.18
C LEU A 71 -5.08 -9.21 -9.67
N VAL A 72 -5.87 -10.21 -10.06
CA VAL A 72 -6.41 -10.30 -11.42
C VAL A 72 -7.83 -9.73 -11.40
N LEU A 73 -8.14 -8.85 -12.35
CA LEU A 73 -9.49 -8.33 -12.54
C LEU A 73 -10.30 -9.32 -13.38
N ASP A 74 -11.54 -9.60 -12.98
CA ASP A 74 -12.47 -10.45 -13.72
C ASP A 74 -13.09 -9.72 -14.93
#